data_AF-E4XQA1-F1
#
_entry.id   AF-E4XQA1-F1
#
_cell.length_a   1.000
_cell.length_b   1.000
_cell.length_c   1.000
_cell.angle_alpha   90.00
_cell.angle_beta   90.00
_cell.angle_gamma   90.00
#
_symmetry.space_group_name_H-M   'P 1'
#
loop_
_entity.id
_entity.type
_entity.pdbx_description
1 polymer ?
#
loop_
_entity_poly.entity_id
_entity_poly.type
_entity_poly.pdbx_seq_one_letter_code
_entity_poly.pdbx_strand_id
1 'polypeptide(L)'
;MAPPTYRDATRIQIEQKRQEKRNSRDIKSKKMLQTGALAKMIQATTGVIGMDFNEQYKDLAWTDKSGSFNRHNGLPDLDNMPLAFQLKYENIFKYAQFFQKWIKPILAELIATFMLVFWACMLQPGSADPEGAKSPLVFALAAGINLTIIITMFWDICIIQFNPCMTVAFVLAGVVPRRLLVPNIGAQLLGAYLAALFASLLRGEALGMIPLTEDSNINAVFWSEFFFTFMMAFVALAAVLDPAYQHSLTPLVIGLTVTQGVFGGWYVGAGCMNPARVFGPAAVISDWNFHWIWWVSEIAGAIFAVFIEMMIFAPIMVEKGSTKSNLLWWRLAMWQMSDGQITGKINKHLSAWRAAVSTHEHNE
;
A
#
# COMPACT_ATOMS: atom_id res chain seq x y z
N MET A 1 -16.42 -42.94 73.72
CA MET A 1 -15.49 -41.79 73.61
C MET A 1 -16.23 -40.56 74.11
N ALA A 2 -15.79 -39.96 75.21
CA ALA A 2 -16.41 -38.76 75.77
C ALA A 2 -16.22 -37.58 74.79
N PRO A 3 -17.21 -36.67 74.65
CA PRO A 3 -17.04 -35.47 73.84
C PRO A 3 -15.83 -34.67 74.36
N PRO A 4 -15.03 -34.05 73.48
CA PRO A 4 -13.86 -33.29 73.90
C PRO A 4 -14.30 -32.24 74.92
N THR A 5 -13.59 -32.18 76.05
CA THR A 5 -13.91 -31.22 77.10
C THR A 5 -13.82 -29.81 76.53
N TYR A 6 -14.53 -28.83 77.10
CA TYR A 6 -14.54 -27.44 76.59
C TYR A 6 -13.10 -26.89 76.36
N ARG A 7 -12.13 -27.33 77.18
CA ARG A 7 -10.71 -27.00 77.02
C ARG A 7 -10.07 -27.61 75.76
N ASP A 8 -10.44 -28.82 75.38
CA ASP A 8 -9.89 -29.51 74.21
C ASP A 8 -10.46 -28.94 72.90
N ALA A 9 -11.77 -28.64 72.87
CA ALA A 9 -12.38 -27.94 71.72
C ALA A 9 -11.77 -26.54 71.52
N THR A 10 -11.49 -25.84 72.62
CA THR A 10 -10.81 -24.52 72.58
C THR A 10 -9.37 -24.65 72.08
N ARG A 11 -8.62 -25.68 72.49
CA ARG A 11 -7.25 -25.93 71.98
C ARG A 11 -7.24 -26.20 70.48
N ILE A 12 -8.16 -27.04 70.00
CA ILE A 12 -8.26 -27.37 68.57
C ILE A 12 -8.59 -26.11 67.74
N GLN A 13 -9.53 -25.27 68.19
CA GLN A 13 -9.82 -24.00 67.51
C GLN A 13 -8.63 -23.03 67.50
N ILE A 14 -7.86 -22.98 68.58
CA ILE A 14 -6.65 -22.14 68.66
C ILE A 14 -5.59 -22.64 67.67
N GLU A 15 -5.40 -23.95 67.54
CA GLU A 15 -4.46 -24.53 66.59
C GLU A 15 -4.88 -24.32 65.14
N GLN A 16 -6.17 -24.49 64.81
CA GLN A 16 -6.69 -24.20 63.47
C GLN A 16 -6.49 -22.72 63.09
N LYS A 17 -6.82 -21.78 64.00
CA LYS A 17 -6.54 -20.35 63.77
C LYS A 17 -5.06 -20.03 63.63
N ARG A 18 -4.17 -20.77 64.32
CA ARG A 18 -2.72 -20.64 64.16
C ARG A 18 -2.26 -21.16 62.80
N GLN A 19 -2.82 -22.28 62.32
CA GLN A 19 -2.54 -22.86 61.02
C GLN A 19 -2.97 -21.94 59.87
N GLU A 20 -4.19 -21.38 59.94
CA GLU A 20 -4.70 -20.41 58.97
C GLU A 20 -3.86 -19.13 58.93
N LYS A 21 -3.44 -18.61 60.10
CA LYS A 21 -2.51 -17.47 60.17
C LYS A 21 -1.15 -17.78 59.56
N ARG A 22 -0.63 -19.01 59.69
CA ARG A 22 0.62 -19.42 59.05
C ARG A 22 0.47 -19.49 57.53
N ASN A 23 -0.59 -20.13 57.04
CA ASN A 23 -0.87 -20.22 55.60
C ASN A 23 -1.10 -18.84 54.96
N SER A 24 -1.82 -17.93 55.63
CA SER A 24 -2.04 -16.58 55.09
C SER A 24 -0.75 -15.76 55.08
N ARG A 25 0.13 -15.93 56.07
CA ARG A 25 1.47 -15.32 56.07
C ARG A 25 2.35 -15.85 54.94
N ASP A 26 2.32 -17.15 54.67
CA ASP A 26 3.08 -17.75 53.55
C ASP A 26 2.57 -17.29 52.19
N ILE A 27 1.25 -17.20 52.00
CA ILE A 27 0.65 -16.65 50.77
C ILE A 27 1.03 -15.18 50.60
N LYS A 28 0.99 -14.39 51.69
CA LYS A 28 1.38 -12.96 51.67
C LYS A 28 2.88 -12.78 51.42
N SER A 29 3.72 -13.67 51.96
CA SER A 29 5.16 -13.73 51.73
C SER A 29 5.49 -14.08 50.27
N LYS A 30 4.84 -15.12 49.70
CA LYS A 30 4.98 -15.48 48.29
C LYS A 30 4.47 -14.39 47.35
N LYS A 31 3.35 -13.73 47.67
CA LYS A 31 2.87 -12.55 46.93
C LYS A 31 3.86 -11.39 47.03
N MET A 32 4.42 -11.08 48.21
CA MET A 32 5.46 -10.04 48.38
C MET A 32 6.77 -10.39 47.66
N LEU A 33 7.14 -11.66 47.58
CA LEU A 33 8.29 -12.13 46.80
C LEU A 33 8.02 -12.01 45.30
N GLN A 34 6.80 -12.26 44.83
CA GLN A 34 6.41 -12.06 43.43
C GLN A 34 6.26 -10.58 43.07
N THR A 35 5.65 -9.73 43.90
CA THR A 35 5.62 -8.28 43.66
C THR A 35 6.98 -7.65 43.90
N GLY A 36 7.82 -8.19 44.78
CA GLY A 36 9.20 -7.76 44.97
C GLY A 36 10.12 -8.19 43.83
N ALA A 37 9.91 -9.38 43.26
CA ALA A 37 10.60 -9.83 42.06
C ALA A 37 10.11 -9.08 40.81
N LEU A 38 8.81 -8.83 40.68
CA LEU A 38 8.23 -8.00 39.62
C LEU A 38 8.64 -6.54 39.79
N ALA A 39 8.71 -5.99 41.00
CA ALA A 39 9.19 -4.64 41.26
C ALA A 39 10.71 -4.52 41.08
N LYS A 40 11.49 -5.56 41.39
CA LYS A 40 12.94 -5.63 41.06
C LYS A 40 13.18 -5.87 39.58
N MET A 41 12.28 -6.57 38.87
CA MET A 41 12.35 -6.75 37.42
C MET A 41 11.93 -5.46 36.73
N ILE A 42 10.87 -4.79 37.19
CA ILE A 42 10.47 -3.44 36.76
C ILE A 42 11.57 -2.45 37.10
N GLN A 43 12.16 -2.43 38.31
CA GLN A 43 13.31 -1.57 38.66
C GLN A 43 14.62 -1.96 37.95
N ALA A 44 14.82 -3.20 37.55
CA ALA A 44 15.94 -3.56 36.66
C ALA A 44 15.66 -3.13 35.21
N THR A 45 14.39 -2.98 34.85
CA THR A 45 13.95 -2.48 33.54
C THR A 45 13.82 -0.96 33.50
N THR A 46 13.52 -0.30 34.63
CA THR A 46 13.33 1.16 34.79
C THR A 46 14.51 1.85 35.48
N GLY A 47 15.33 1.13 36.25
CA GLY A 47 16.58 1.62 36.86
C GLY A 47 17.79 1.55 35.91
N VAL A 48 17.65 0.92 34.76
CA VAL A 48 18.50 1.17 33.57
C VAL A 48 17.97 2.39 32.78
N ILE A 49 16.83 2.94 33.18
CA ILE A 49 16.22 4.13 32.58
C ILE A 49 16.27 5.28 33.58
N GLY A 50 17.50 5.64 33.96
CA GLY A 50 17.86 6.99 34.38
C GLY A 50 18.29 7.82 33.17
N MET A 51 17.67 7.60 32.01
CA MET A 51 17.87 8.41 30.81
C MET A 51 16.60 9.20 30.61
N ASP A 52 16.74 10.51 30.80
CA ASP A 52 15.79 11.54 30.45
C ASP A 52 15.22 11.22 29.05
N PHE A 53 13.99 10.70 29.02
CA PHE A 53 13.33 10.18 27.82
C PHE A 53 13.15 11.24 26.73
N ASN A 54 13.46 12.52 27.03
CA ASN A 54 13.33 13.63 26.09
C ASN A 54 14.62 14.02 25.35
N GLU A 55 15.81 13.57 25.75
CA GLU A 55 17.06 13.98 25.08
C GLU A 55 17.68 12.89 24.20
N GLN A 56 17.60 11.62 24.61
CA GLN A 56 18.29 10.54 23.89
C GLN A 56 17.59 10.05 22.61
N TYR A 57 16.37 10.55 22.37
CA TYR A 57 15.59 10.30 21.16
C TYR A 57 15.53 11.51 20.22
N LYS A 58 16.19 12.64 20.57
CA LYS A 58 16.32 13.79 19.65
C LYS A 58 17.07 13.41 18.37
N ASP A 59 18.04 12.50 18.47
CA ASP A 59 18.84 12.01 17.33
C ASP A 59 18.31 10.70 16.73
N LEU A 60 17.30 10.07 17.34
CA LEU A 60 16.51 8.99 16.73
C LEU A 60 15.36 9.55 15.88
N ALA A 61 15.53 10.77 15.37
CA ALA A 61 14.69 11.32 14.34
C ALA A 61 14.86 10.42 13.10
N TRP A 62 13.78 9.71 12.77
CA TRP A 62 13.63 8.81 11.63
C TRP A 62 13.62 9.60 10.33
N THR A 63 14.75 10.22 10.04
CA THR A 63 14.98 11.04 8.87
C THR A 63 15.71 10.19 7.84
N ASP A 64 15.28 10.28 6.59
CA ASP A 64 16.23 9.99 5.53
C ASP A 64 17.41 11.00 5.66
N LYS A 65 18.52 10.78 4.95
CA LYS A 65 19.73 11.61 5.07
C LYS A 65 19.51 13.14 4.89
N SER A 66 18.33 13.57 4.44
CA SER A 66 17.88 14.95 4.34
C SER A 66 17.30 15.59 5.62
N GLY A 67 17.14 14.85 6.72
CA GLY A 67 16.57 15.42 7.95
C GLY A 67 15.03 15.59 7.92
N SER A 68 14.36 15.12 6.85
CA SER A 68 12.90 15.14 6.73
C SER A 68 12.26 14.02 7.54
N PHE A 69 11.42 14.36 8.51
CA PHE A 69 10.60 13.42 9.28
C PHE A 69 9.46 12.90 8.38
N ASN A 70 9.78 12.01 7.45
CA ASN A 70 8.78 11.43 6.57
C ASN A 70 8.11 10.28 7.35
N ARG A 71 6.79 10.39 7.67
CA ARG A 71 5.95 9.33 8.33
C ARG A 71 5.84 8.00 7.55
N HIS A 72 6.79 7.73 6.66
CA HIS A 72 6.51 7.30 5.30
C HIS A 72 7.47 6.19 4.85
N ASN A 73 8.78 6.30 5.09
CA ASN A 73 9.76 5.29 4.66
C ASN A 73 10.88 5.00 5.68
N GLY A 74 10.73 5.43 6.93
CA GLY A 74 11.60 4.99 8.02
C GLY A 74 11.33 3.53 8.38
N LEU A 75 11.60 2.60 7.46
CA LEU A 75 11.90 1.24 7.85
C LEU A 75 13.16 1.34 8.70
N PRO A 76 13.13 0.92 9.97
CA PRO A 76 14.31 0.94 10.79
C PRO A 76 15.39 0.11 10.11
N ASP A 77 16.49 0.75 9.76
CA ASP A 77 17.65 0.08 9.20
C ASP A 77 18.34 -0.68 10.33
N LEU A 78 17.89 -1.93 10.51
CA LEU A 78 18.35 -2.81 11.58
C LEU A 78 19.88 -2.98 11.50
N ASP A 79 20.43 -3.00 10.28
CA ASP A 79 21.84 -3.29 10.02
C ASP A 79 22.75 -2.17 10.54
N ASN A 80 22.22 -0.95 10.68
CA ASN A 80 22.94 0.21 11.23
C ASN A 80 22.78 0.39 12.74
N MET A 81 22.03 -0.50 13.42
CA MET A 81 21.81 -0.43 14.87
C MET A 81 22.81 -1.31 15.65
N PRO A 82 23.11 -1.00 16.94
CA PRO A 82 23.96 -1.85 17.76
C PRO A 82 23.44 -3.29 17.87
N LEU A 83 24.33 -4.29 17.77
CA LEU A 83 23.98 -5.73 17.71
C LEU A 83 23.08 -6.19 18.88
N ALA A 84 23.30 -5.69 20.10
CA ALA A 84 22.46 -5.99 21.26
C ALA A 84 21.01 -5.53 21.09
N PHE A 85 20.80 -4.42 20.38
CA PHE A 85 19.49 -3.90 20.04
C PHE A 85 18.84 -4.72 18.91
N GLN A 86 19.63 -5.07 17.89
CA GLN A 86 19.18 -5.94 16.79
C GLN A 86 18.62 -7.26 17.34
N LEU A 87 19.37 -7.98 18.17
CA LEU A 87 18.96 -9.27 18.75
C LEU A 87 17.74 -9.16 19.67
N LYS A 88 17.63 -8.06 20.43
CA LYS A 88 16.53 -7.85 21.38
C LYS A 88 15.19 -7.57 20.69
N TYR A 89 15.22 -6.92 19.54
CA TYR A 89 14.02 -6.41 18.86
C TYR A 89 13.81 -6.98 17.45
N GLU A 90 14.64 -7.92 16.99
CA GLU A 90 14.63 -8.49 15.65
C GLU A 90 13.22 -8.88 15.17
N ASN A 91 12.48 -9.58 16.03
CA ASN A 91 11.12 -10.02 15.72
C ASN A 91 10.16 -8.85 15.55
N ILE A 92 10.22 -7.83 16.41
CA ILE A 92 9.37 -6.64 16.33
C ILE A 92 9.65 -5.87 15.04
N PHE A 93 10.93 -5.74 14.66
CA PHE A 93 11.29 -5.13 13.38
C PHE A 93 10.80 -5.95 12.20
N LYS A 94 10.97 -7.27 12.19
CA LYS A 94 10.42 -8.13 11.13
C LYS A 94 8.91 -7.93 10.95
N TYR A 95 8.15 -7.88 12.06
CA TYR A 95 6.71 -7.60 12.01
C TYR A 95 6.41 -6.19 11.50
N ALA A 96 7.12 -5.17 11.99
CA ALA A 96 6.93 -3.79 11.54
C ALA A 96 7.24 -3.62 10.05
N GLN A 97 8.33 -4.23 9.56
CA GLN A 97 8.70 -4.22 8.15
C GLN A 97 7.65 -4.95 7.30
N PHE A 98 7.17 -6.11 7.77
CA PHE A 98 6.10 -6.84 7.08
C PHE A 98 4.82 -6.01 6.99
N PHE A 99 4.40 -5.40 8.10
CA PHE A 99 3.23 -4.54 8.14
C PHE A 99 3.38 -3.35 7.20
N GLN A 100 4.51 -2.62 7.27
CA GLN A 100 4.75 -1.45 6.42
C GLN A 100 4.81 -1.79 4.93
N LYS A 101 5.41 -2.94 4.55
CA LYS A 101 5.56 -3.35 3.14
C LYS A 101 4.30 -3.94 2.54
N TRP A 102 3.48 -4.64 3.34
CA TRP A 102 2.38 -5.46 2.81
C TRP A 102 1.01 -5.00 3.32
N ILE A 103 0.84 -4.88 4.64
CA ILE A 103 -0.49 -4.61 5.22
C ILE A 103 -0.87 -3.14 5.05
N LYS A 104 0.03 -2.22 5.38
CA LYS A 104 -0.20 -0.77 5.34
C LYS A 104 -0.64 -0.30 3.95
N PRO A 105 0.04 -0.68 2.84
CA PRO A 105 -0.39 -0.25 1.50
C PRO A 105 -1.76 -0.82 1.12
N ILE A 106 -2.02 -2.11 1.38
CA ILE A 106 -3.31 -2.74 1.07
C ILE A 106 -4.46 -2.07 1.82
N LEU A 107 -4.26 -1.73 3.10
CA LEU A 107 -5.26 -1.02 3.89
C LEU A 107 -5.47 0.41 3.38
N ALA A 108 -4.39 1.10 3.00
CA ALA A 108 -4.49 2.43 2.40
C ALA A 108 -5.25 2.40 1.07
N GLU A 109 -5.00 1.42 0.20
CA GLU A 109 -5.74 1.22 -1.05
C GLU A 109 -7.24 1.02 -0.80
N LEU A 110 -7.61 0.22 0.20
CA LEU A 110 -9.01 0.01 0.58
C LEU A 110 -9.67 1.33 1.01
N ILE A 111 -9.04 2.06 1.93
CA ILE A 111 -9.61 3.29 2.51
C ILE A 111 -9.66 4.40 1.46
N ALA A 112 -8.59 4.60 0.69
CA ALA A 112 -8.53 5.62 -0.35
C ALA A 112 -9.57 5.36 -1.45
N THR A 113 -9.72 4.10 -1.89
CA THR A 113 -10.73 3.74 -2.88
C THR A 113 -12.15 3.89 -2.32
N PHE A 114 -12.36 3.53 -1.06
CA PHE A 114 -13.63 3.78 -0.38
C PHE A 114 -13.98 5.27 -0.42
N MET A 115 -13.07 6.15 -0.01
CA MET A 115 -13.29 7.60 -0.01
C MET A 115 -13.60 8.13 -1.42
N LEU A 116 -12.83 7.67 -2.42
CA LEU A 116 -13.00 8.07 -3.81
C LEU A 116 -14.40 7.73 -4.33
N VAL A 117 -14.81 6.47 -4.19
CA VAL A 117 -16.07 5.95 -4.73
C VAL A 117 -17.26 6.45 -3.92
N PHE A 118 -17.12 6.59 -2.60
CA PHE A 118 -18.17 7.10 -1.73
C PHE A 118 -18.55 8.51 -2.16
N TRP A 119 -17.56 9.39 -2.31
CA TRP A 119 -17.80 10.76 -2.75
C TRP A 119 -18.41 10.81 -4.15
N ALA A 120 -17.92 9.98 -5.09
CA ALA A 120 -18.49 9.88 -6.43
C ALA A 120 -19.97 9.44 -6.42
N CYS A 121 -20.34 8.51 -5.54
CA CYS A 121 -21.72 8.08 -5.37
C CYS A 121 -22.60 9.16 -4.72
N MET A 122 -22.05 9.95 -3.79
CA MET A 122 -22.78 11.01 -3.09
C MET A 122 -23.02 12.26 -3.94
N LEU A 123 -22.22 12.49 -4.98
CA LEU A 123 -22.39 13.64 -5.88
C LEU A 123 -23.57 13.51 -6.84
N GLN A 124 -24.13 12.31 -7.01
CA GLN A 124 -25.27 12.15 -7.93
C GLN A 124 -26.54 12.81 -7.37
N PRO A 125 -27.43 13.31 -8.24
CA PRO A 125 -28.70 13.90 -7.81
C PRO A 125 -29.50 12.86 -7.04
N GLY A 126 -30.06 13.25 -5.89
CA GLY A 126 -30.96 12.41 -5.10
C GLY A 126 -32.20 13.19 -4.68
N SER A 127 -33.06 12.61 -3.86
CA SER A 127 -34.31 13.21 -3.35
C SER A 127 -34.26 14.67 -2.87
N ALA A 128 -33.11 15.17 -2.41
CA ALA A 128 -32.91 16.56 -1.97
C ALA A 128 -32.60 17.55 -3.11
N ASP A 129 -32.40 17.08 -4.35
CA ASP A 129 -32.20 17.89 -5.56
C ASP A 129 -33.42 17.73 -6.50
N PRO A 130 -34.49 18.51 -6.31
CA PRO A 130 -35.76 18.35 -7.03
C PRO A 130 -35.71 18.68 -8.52
N GLU A 131 -34.68 19.42 -8.98
CA GLU A 131 -34.51 19.80 -10.40
C GLU A 131 -33.41 19.00 -11.11
N GLY A 132 -32.65 18.17 -10.37
CA GLY A 132 -31.59 17.34 -10.93
C GLY A 132 -30.54 18.18 -11.64
N ALA A 133 -29.78 18.98 -10.89
CA ALA A 133 -28.76 19.87 -11.44
C ALA A 133 -27.65 19.07 -12.15
N LYS A 134 -27.85 18.80 -13.45
CA LYS A 134 -26.89 18.14 -14.34
C LYS A 134 -25.87 19.16 -14.83
N SER A 135 -24.99 19.63 -13.95
CA SER A 135 -23.88 20.51 -14.34
C SER A 135 -22.61 19.68 -14.55
N PRO A 136 -22.16 19.45 -15.81
CA PRO A 136 -20.95 18.69 -16.09
C PRO A 136 -19.72 19.26 -15.35
N LEU A 137 -19.69 20.58 -15.22
CA LEU A 137 -18.61 21.30 -14.54
C LEU A 137 -18.56 20.98 -13.04
N VAL A 138 -19.72 20.89 -12.38
CA VAL A 138 -19.79 20.57 -10.93
C VAL A 138 -19.27 19.15 -10.69
N PHE A 139 -19.72 18.18 -11.49
CA PHE A 139 -19.24 16.79 -11.38
C PHE A 139 -17.74 16.69 -11.65
N ALA A 140 -17.26 17.37 -12.68
CA ALA A 140 -15.84 17.37 -13.06
C ALA A 140 -14.94 18.00 -11.99
N LEU A 141 -15.32 19.18 -11.48
CA LEU A 141 -14.56 19.85 -10.42
C LEU A 141 -14.58 19.02 -9.13
N ALA A 142 -15.73 18.49 -8.74
CA ALA A 142 -15.85 17.69 -7.53
C ALA A 142 -15.02 16.39 -7.62
N ALA A 143 -14.98 15.73 -8.79
CA ALA A 143 -14.13 14.57 -9.01
C ALA A 143 -12.64 14.89 -8.85
N GLY A 144 -12.15 15.98 -9.48
CA GLY A 144 -10.75 16.37 -9.39
C GLY A 144 -10.34 16.91 -8.02
N ILE A 145 -11.22 17.65 -7.34
CA ILE A 145 -10.99 18.11 -5.96
C ILE A 145 -10.89 16.91 -5.02
N ASN A 146 -11.82 15.96 -5.11
CA ASN A 146 -11.80 14.74 -4.28
C ASN A 146 -10.49 13.97 -4.51
N LEU A 147 -10.10 13.79 -5.77
CA LEU A 147 -8.86 13.13 -6.12
C LEU A 147 -7.63 13.87 -5.56
N THR A 148 -7.58 15.20 -5.70
CA THR A 148 -6.50 16.04 -5.16
C THR A 148 -6.36 15.85 -3.65
N ILE A 149 -7.48 15.84 -2.91
CA ILE A 149 -7.50 15.67 -1.45
C ILE A 149 -6.96 14.29 -1.10
N ILE A 150 -7.47 13.22 -1.71
CA ILE A 150 -7.05 11.85 -1.43
C ILE A 150 -5.56 11.67 -1.74
N ILE A 151 -5.10 12.13 -2.90
CA ILE A 151 -3.69 12.07 -3.26
C ILE A 151 -2.88 12.82 -2.21
N THR A 152 -3.23 14.05 -1.84
CA THR A 152 -2.49 14.84 -0.84
C THR A 152 -2.44 14.13 0.53
N MET A 153 -3.53 13.49 0.96
CA MET A 153 -3.59 12.80 2.26
C MET A 153 -2.65 11.58 2.33
N PHE A 154 -2.50 10.87 1.21
CA PHE A 154 -1.83 9.59 1.17
C PHE A 154 -0.52 9.60 0.38
N TRP A 155 -0.20 10.68 -0.34
CA TRP A 155 0.97 10.86 -1.21
C TRP A 155 2.24 10.37 -0.53
N ASP A 156 2.41 10.80 0.72
CA ASP A 156 3.57 10.42 1.49
C ASP A 156 3.35 9.05 2.17
N ILE A 157 2.13 8.63 2.57
CA ILE A 157 1.85 7.40 3.35
C ILE A 157 2.34 6.14 2.65
N CYS A 158 1.99 6.03 1.37
CA CYS A 158 2.42 5.03 0.42
C CYS A 158 2.02 5.54 -0.96
N ILE A 159 2.69 5.09 -2.02
CA ILE A 159 2.23 5.37 -3.39
C ILE A 159 0.86 4.72 -3.53
N ILE A 160 -0.22 5.51 -3.45
CA ILE A 160 -1.59 5.02 -3.58
C ILE A 160 -2.03 5.08 -5.03
N GLN A 161 -2.74 4.05 -5.47
CA GLN A 161 -3.26 3.94 -6.83
C GLN A 161 -4.78 4.08 -6.85
N PHE A 162 -5.47 3.50 -5.85
CA PHE A 162 -6.93 3.49 -5.64
C PHE A 162 -7.75 3.21 -6.91
N ASN A 163 -7.12 2.53 -7.86
CA ASN A 163 -7.55 2.40 -9.24
C ASN A 163 -6.83 1.21 -9.88
N PRO A 164 -7.55 0.16 -10.28
CA PRO A 164 -6.96 -1.04 -10.88
C PRO A 164 -6.06 -0.77 -12.10
N CYS A 165 -6.44 0.16 -12.99
CA CYS A 165 -5.62 0.45 -14.17
C CYS A 165 -4.31 1.16 -13.79
N MET A 166 -4.34 2.03 -12.77
CA MET A 166 -3.13 2.65 -12.21
C MET A 166 -2.23 1.65 -11.50
N THR A 167 -2.79 0.69 -10.76
CA THR A 167 -1.98 -0.38 -10.16
C THR A 167 -1.27 -1.20 -11.23
N VAL A 168 -1.94 -1.53 -12.35
CA VAL A 168 -1.29 -2.20 -13.49
C VAL A 168 -0.16 -1.33 -14.04
N ALA A 169 -0.40 -0.05 -14.32
CA ALA A 169 0.61 0.86 -14.85
C ALA A 169 1.82 0.98 -13.91
N PHE A 170 1.60 1.19 -12.62
CA PHE A 170 2.68 1.35 -11.64
C PHE A 170 3.47 0.06 -11.40
N VAL A 171 2.83 -1.11 -11.50
CA VAL A 171 3.54 -2.39 -11.47
C VAL A 171 4.41 -2.58 -12.71
N LEU A 172 3.90 -2.22 -13.90
CA LEU A 172 4.66 -2.30 -15.16
C LEU A 172 5.82 -1.30 -15.20
N ALA A 173 5.63 -0.11 -14.63
CA ALA A 173 6.67 0.90 -14.48
C ALA A 173 7.70 0.57 -13.39
N GLY A 174 7.47 -0.45 -12.57
CA GLY A 174 8.37 -0.84 -11.47
C GLY A 174 8.27 0.04 -10.23
N VAL A 175 7.26 0.91 -10.16
CA VAL A 175 6.95 1.78 -9.02
C VAL A 175 6.39 0.96 -7.85
N VAL A 176 5.49 0.02 -8.16
CA VAL A 176 4.83 -0.84 -7.17
C VAL A 176 5.32 -2.29 -7.33
N PRO A 177 5.67 -3.00 -6.24
CA PRO A 177 6.05 -4.40 -6.32
C PRO A 177 4.96 -5.25 -6.98
N ARG A 178 5.32 -6.07 -7.97
CA ARG A 178 4.40 -6.99 -8.67
C ARG A 178 3.56 -7.90 -7.76
N ARG A 179 4.06 -8.21 -6.56
CA ARG A 179 3.36 -9.03 -5.55
C ARG A 179 2.15 -8.30 -4.93
N LEU A 180 2.10 -6.97 -4.99
CA LEU A 180 0.99 -6.15 -4.54
C LEU A 180 -0.09 -5.93 -5.60
N LEU A 181 0.13 -6.36 -6.86
CA LEU A 181 -0.85 -6.19 -7.95
C LEU A 181 -2.24 -6.71 -7.57
N VAL A 182 -2.34 -8.01 -7.28
CA VAL A 182 -3.62 -8.65 -6.97
C VAL A 182 -4.19 -8.19 -5.62
N PRO A 183 -3.40 -8.12 -4.52
CA PRO A 183 -3.91 -7.63 -3.25
C PRO A 183 -4.43 -6.19 -3.29
N ASN A 184 -3.75 -5.27 -3.99
CA ASN A 184 -4.20 -3.89 -4.11
C ASN A 184 -5.48 -3.80 -4.93
N ILE A 185 -5.56 -4.49 -6.07
CA ILE A 185 -6.81 -4.54 -6.86
C ILE A 185 -7.96 -5.12 -6.02
N GLY A 186 -7.73 -6.20 -5.28
CA GLY A 186 -8.75 -6.77 -4.40
C GLY A 186 -9.21 -5.78 -3.32
N ALA A 187 -8.29 -5.04 -2.70
CA ALA A 187 -8.59 -4.01 -1.72
C ALA A 187 -9.36 -2.83 -2.33
N GLN A 188 -9.01 -2.40 -3.54
CA GLN A 188 -9.71 -1.35 -4.28
C GLN A 188 -11.15 -1.75 -4.59
N LEU A 189 -11.37 -2.96 -5.12
CA LEU A 189 -12.70 -3.47 -5.42
C LEU A 189 -13.56 -3.62 -4.17
N LEU A 190 -12.98 -4.10 -3.07
CA LEU A 190 -13.66 -4.18 -1.78
C LEU A 190 -14.01 -2.78 -1.24
N GLY A 191 -13.08 -1.85 -1.28
CA GLY A 191 -13.30 -0.45 -0.86
C GLY A 191 -14.41 0.22 -1.70
N ALA A 192 -14.38 0.04 -3.02
CA ALA A 192 -15.39 0.55 -3.93
C ALA A 192 -16.78 -0.04 -3.67
N TYR A 193 -16.87 -1.36 -3.48
CA TYR A 193 -18.12 -2.03 -3.15
C TYR A 193 -18.69 -1.52 -1.82
N LEU A 194 -17.88 -1.47 -0.77
CA LEU A 194 -18.32 -0.98 0.54
C LEU A 194 -18.77 0.48 0.47
N ALA A 195 -18.07 1.31 -0.28
CA ALA A 195 -18.43 2.71 -0.49
C ALA A 195 -19.78 2.87 -1.22
N ALA A 196 -19.96 2.14 -2.31
CA ALA A 196 -21.21 2.14 -3.07
C ALA A 196 -22.37 1.62 -2.21
N LEU A 197 -22.17 0.55 -1.45
CA LEU A 197 -23.18 -0.01 -0.55
C LEU A 197 -23.57 1.00 0.54
N PHE A 198 -22.60 1.62 1.20
CA PHE A 198 -22.86 2.64 2.22
C PHE A 198 -23.59 3.86 1.63
N ALA A 199 -23.15 4.36 0.48
CA ALA A 199 -23.81 5.47 -0.19
C ALA A 199 -25.26 5.11 -0.59
N SER A 200 -25.50 3.88 -1.04
CA SER A 200 -26.85 3.39 -1.37
C SER A 200 -27.77 3.41 -0.17
N LEU A 201 -27.29 2.91 0.98
CA LEU A 201 -28.06 2.85 2.21
C LEU A 201 -28.39 4.25 2.75
N LEU A 202 -27.46 5.21 2.60
CA LEU A 202 -27.67 6.59 3.04
C LEU A 202 -28.63 7.35 2.11
N ARG A 203 -28.59 7.08 0.81
CA ARG A 203 -29.39 7.82 -0.19
C ARG A 203 -30.77 7.21 -0.44
N GLY A 204 -30.93 5.90 -0.27
CA GLY A 204 -32.18 5.19 -0.55
C GLY A 204 -32.55 5.11 -2.04
N GLU A 205 -31.64 5.50 -2.95
CA GLU A 205 -31.90 5.67 -4.39
C GLU A 205 -30.72 5.16 -5.25
N ALA A 206 -30.87 5.25 -6.58
CA ALA A 206 -29.95 4.71 -7.58
C ALA A 206 -28.51 5.21 -7.41
N LEU A 207 -27.58 4.29 -7.67
CA LEU A 207 -26.15 4.47 -7.46
C LEU A 207 -25.42 5.07 -8.65
N GLY A 208 -24.23 5.56 -8.30
CA GLY A 208 -23.16 6.17 -9.08
C GLY A 208 -22.68 5.51 -10.38
N MET A 209 -23.51 4.96 -11.27
CA MET A 209 -23.03 4.40 -12.55
C MET A 209 -23.11 5.44 -13.68
N ILE A 210 -22.19 5.36 -14.65
CA ILE A 210 -22.38 5.98 -15.98
C ILE A 210 -23.15 4.95 -16.81
N PRO A 211 -24.49 5.08 -16.95
CA PRO A 211 -25.25 4.06 -17.64
C PRO A 211 -24.92 4.09 -19.13
N LEU A 212 -24.51 2.95 -19.68
CA LEU A 212 -24.38 2.72 -21.10
C LEU A 212 -25.57 1.88 -21.56
N THR A 213 -26.24 2.33 -22.61
CA THR A 213 -27.36 1.65 -23.26
C THR A 213 -26.94 1.13 -24.63
N GLU A 214 -27.78 0.31 -25.27
CA GLU A 214 -27.52 -0.17 -26.64
C GLU A 214 -27.43 0.97 -27.67
N ASP A 215 -28.08 2.10 -27.39
CA ASP A 215 -28.03 3.32 -28.23
C ASP A 215 -26.74 4.14 -28.03
N SER A 216 -25.93 3.80 -27.02
CA SER A 216 -24.68 4.51 -26.74
C SER A 216 -23.64 4.24 -27.84
N ASN A 217 -22.87 5.27 -28.21
CA ASN A 217 -21.76 5.09 -29.13
C ASN A 217 -20.57 4.43 -28.41
N ILE A 218 -20.61 3.09 -28.33
CA ILE A 218 -19.62 2.27 -27.62
C ILE A 218 -18.19 2.53 -28.11
N ASN A 219 -17.99 2.77 -29.41
CA ASN A 219 -16.68 3.08 -29.95
C ASN A 219 -16.15 4.42 -29.42
N ALA A 220 -17.00 5.46 -29.37
CA ALA A 220 -16.62 6.74 -28.83
C ALA A 220 -16.28 6.63 -27.34
N VAL A 221 -17.11 5.92 -26.55
CA VAL A 221 -16.87 5.68 -25.12
C VAL A 221 -15.54 4.96 -24.90
N PHE A 222 -15.28 3.88 -25.64
CA PHE A 222 -14.06 3.10 -25.52
C PHE A 222 -12.81 3.96 -25.75
N TRP A 223 -12.76 4.70 -26.85
CA TRP A 223 -11.59 5.53 -27.17
C TRP A 223 -11.47 6.75 -26.26
N SER A 224 -12.58 7.34 -25.83
CA SER A 224 -12.57 8.40 -24.83
C SER A 224 -11.96 7.93 -23.51
N GLU A 225 -12.42 6.81 -22.96
CA GLU A 225 -11.82 6.23 -21.74
C GLU A 225 -10.35 5.90 -21.93
N PHE A 226 -9.97 5.29 -23.05
CA PHE A 226 -8.56 5.01 -23.36
C PHE A 226 -7.69 6.27 -23.26
N PHE A 227 -8.08 7.36 -23.94
CA PHE A 227 -7.28 8.58 -23.97
C PHE A 227 -7.30 9.36 -22.66
N PHE A 228 -8.43 9.38 -21.97
CA PHE A 228 -8.52 10.04 -20.66
C PHE A 228 -7.69 9.30 -19.61
N THR A 229 -7.77 7.97 -19.56
CA THR A 229 -6.94 7.16 -18.66
C THR A 229 -5.47 7.25 -19.04
N PHE A 230 -5.14 7.25 -20.33
CA PHE A 230 -3.77 7.50 -20.81
C PHE A 230 -3.23 8.82 -20.23
N MET A 231 -3.95 9.93 -20.38
CA MET A 231 -3.49 11.24 -19.89
C MET A 231 -3.32 11.24 -18.36
N MET A 232 -4.30 10.72 -17.62
CA MET A 232 -4.23 10.61 -16.16
C MET A 232 -3.03 9.76 -15.72
N ALA A 233 -2.85 8.58 -16.32
CA ALA A 233 -1.75 7.68 -16.00
C ALA A 233 -0.40 8.28 -16.36
N PHE A 234 -0.31 8.97 -17.50
CA PHE A 234 0.91 9.61 -17.97
C PHE A 234 1.36 10.74 -17.04
N VAL A 235 0.45 11.63 -16.64
CA VAL A 235 0.74 12.68 -15.65
C VAL A 235 1.17 12.09 -14.31
N ALA A 236 0.48 11.04 -13.84
CA ALA A 236 0.82 10.38 -12.59
C ALA A 236 2.18 9.66 -12.63
N LEU A 237 2.53 9.04 -13.77
CA LEU A 237 3.82 8.39 -13.97
C LEU A 237 4.96 9.40 -14.01
N ALA A 238 4.83 10.48 -14.79
CA ALA A 238 5.81 11.57 -14.83
C ALA A 238 6.05 12.13 -13.42
N ALA A 239 4.98 12.30 -12.65
CA ALA A 239 5.05 12.78 -11.28
C ALA A 239 5.79 11.87 -10.29
N VAL A 240 5.74 10.56 -10.50
CA VAL A 240 6.36 9.58 -9.59
C VAL A 240 7.76 9.18 -10.05
N LEU A 241 7.99 9.11 -11.37
CA LEU A 241 9.23 8.62 -11.96
C LEU A 241 10.28 9.70 -12.18
N ASP A 242 9.88 10.96 -12.39
CA ASP A 242 10.82 12.07 -12.57
C ASP A 242 11.12 12.75 -11.22
N PRO A 243 12.33 12.59 -10.66
CA PRO A 243 12.71 13.25 -9.41
C PRO A 243 12.70 14.78 -9.51
N ALA A 244 12.88 15.34 -10.71
CA ALA A 244 12.83 16.79 -10.93
C ALA A 244 11.39 17.32 -10.96
N TYR A 245 10.40 16.46 -11.23
CA TYR A 245 8.98 16.82 -11.25
C TYR A 245 8.31 16.69 -9.87
N GLN A 246 9.04 16.30 -8.81
CA GLN A 246 8.48 16.23 -7.45
C GLN A 246 8.14 17.63 -6.90
N HIS A 247 7.01 18.18 -7.35
CA HIS A 247 6.50 19.50 -7.01
C HIS A 247 5.35 19.39 -6.01
N SER A 248 5.20 20.38 -5.14
CA SER A 248 4.09 20.47 -4.18
C SER A 248 2.69 20.57 -4.81
N LEU A 249 2.61 20.79 -6.13
CA LEU A 249 1.36 20.94 -6.89
C LEU A 249 0.94 19.64 -7.58
N THR A 250 1.78 18.61 -7.54
CA THR A 250 1.52 17.33 -8.20
C THR A 250 0.14 16.74 -7.90
N PRO A 251 -0.34 16.68 -6.63
CA PRO A 251 -1.69 16.20 -6.35
C PRO A 251 -2.78 17.00 -7.07
N LEU A 252 -2.62 18.33 -7.16
CA LEU A 252 -3.56 19.22 -7.85
C LEU A 252 -3.54 19.00 -9.36
N VAL A 253 -2.36 18.83 -9.96
CA VAL A 253 -2.24 18.58 -11.41
C VAL A 253 -2.90 17.26 -11.81
N ILE A 254 -2.71 16.20 -11.01
CA ILE A 254 -3.40 14.92 -11.23
C ILE A 254 -4.92 15.09 -11.08
N GLY A 255 -5.37 15.82 -10.05
CA GLY A 255 -6.79 16.16 -9.86
C GLY A 255 -7.40 16.92 -11.04
N LEU A 256 -6.73 17.95 -11.54
CA LEU A 256 -7.16 18.75 -12.69
C LEU A 256 -7.21 17.92 -13.97
N THR A 257 -6.29 16.97 -14.14
CA THR A 257 -6.30 16.04 -15.27
C THR A 257 -7.58 15.20 -15.27
N VAL A 258 -7.99 14.70 -14.10
CA VAL A 258 -9.27 13.98 -13.95
C VAL A 258 -10.48 14.89 -14.10
N THR A 259 -10.43 16.14 -13.62
CA THR A 259 -11.47 17.14 -13.92
C THR A 259 -11.67 17.29 -15.42
N GLN A 260 -10.59 17.42 -16.20
CA GLN A 260 -10.69 17.54 -17.64
C GLN A 260 -11.28 16.27 -18.28
N GLY A 261 -10.85 15.09 -17.85
CA GLY A 261 -11.37 13.82 -18.36
C GLY A 261 -12.87 13.64 -18.08
N VAL A 262 -13.33 13.95 -16.86
CA VAL A 262 -14.76 13.91 -16.49
C VAL A 262 -15.56 14.95 -17.28
N PHE A 263 -15.04 16.17 -17.42
CA PHE A 263 -15.72 17.23 -18.15
C PHE A 263 -15.88 16.92 -19.64
N GLY A 264 -14.80 16.46 -20.29
CA GLY A 264 -14.82 16.06 -21.70
C GLY A 264 -15.64 14.78 -21.94
N GLY A 265 -15.55 13.81 -21.02
CA GLY A 265 -16.26 12.54 -21.10
C GLY A 265 -17.77 12.66 -20.91
N TRP A 266 -18.25 13.70 -20.23
CA TRP A 266 -19.68 13.90 -19.97
C TRP A 266 -20.55 13.80 -21.24
N TYR A 267 -20.11 14.41 -22.34
CA TYR A 267 -20.87 14.45 -23.60
C TYR A 267 -20.87 13.14 -24.38
N VAL A 268 -20.01 12.19 -24.00
CA VAL A 268 -19.83 10.90 -24.68
C VAL A 268 -20.39 9.74 -23.84
N GLY A 269 -20.60 9.94 -22.53
CA GLY A 269 -20.84 8.85 -21.59
C GLY A 269 -19.55 8.18 -21.11
N ALA A 270 -18.48 8.97 -20.99
CA ALA A 270 -17.15 8.55 -20.55
C ALA A 270 -16.63 9.49 -19.43
N GLY A 271 -15.35 9.44 -19.14
CA GLY A 271 -14.68 10.21 -18.08
C GLY A 271 -14.64 9.49 -16.73
N CYS A 272 -14.70 8.15 -16.69
CA CYS A 272 -14.55 7.42 -15.45
C CYS A 272 -13.09 7.27 -15.04
N MET A 273 -12.26 6.76 -15.95
CA MET A 273 -10.83 6.53 -15.78
C MET A 273 -10.48 5.67 -14.54
N ASN A 274 -11.40 4.87 -14.02
CA ASN A 274 -11.13 3.97 -12.90
C ASN A 274 -12.08 2.74 -12.89
N PRO A 275 -11.58 1.49 -13.04
CA PRO A 275 -12.46 0.33 -13.11
C PRO A 275 -13.13 0.05 -11.76
N ALA A 276 -12.46 0.30 -10.63
CA ALA A 276 -13.05 0.12 -9.30
C ALA A 276 -14.21 1.09 -9.07
N ARG A 277 -14.11 2.31 -9.61
CA ARG A 277 -15.17 3.33 -9.51
C ARG A 277 -16.46 2.89 -10.20
N VAL A 278 -16.37 2.14 -11.29
CA VAL A 278 -17.56 1.58 -11.96
C VAL A 278 -18.01 0.27 -11.32
N PHE A 279 -17.05 -0.56 -10.92
CA PHE A 279 -17.31 -1.86 -10.29
C PHE A 279 -18.13 -1.74 -9.01
N GLY A 280 -17.81 -0.80 -8.12
CA GLY A 280 -18.49 -0.66 -6.82
C GLY A 280 -20.02 -0.53 -6.97
N PRO A 281 -20.51 0.50 -7.67
CA PRO A 281 -21.92 0.66 -8.00
C PRO A 281 -22.49 -0.55 -8.74
N ALA A 282 -21.82 -1.04 -9.79
CA ALA A 282 -22.26 -2.19 -10.59
C ALA A 282 -22.55 -3.44 -9.73
N ALA A 283 -21.66 -3.73 -8.79
CA ALA A 283 -21.78 -4.87 -7.89
C ALA A 283 -22.96 -4.73 -6.91
N VAL A 284 -23.33 -3.51 -6.51
CA VAL A 284 -24.45 -3.27 -5.59
C VAL A 284 -25.80 -3.32 -6.32
N ILE A 285 -25.92 -2.70 -7.50
CA ILE A 285 -27.17 -2.70 -8.28
C ILE A 285 -27.32 -3.88 -9.23
N SER A 286 -26.29 -4.74 -9.33
CA SER A 286 -26.24 -5.88 -10.26
C SER A 286 -26.40 -5.50 -11.74
N ASP A 287 -25.88 -4.34 -12.14
CA ASP A 287 -25.83 -3.90 -13.54
C ASP A 287 -24.42 -4.05 -14.10
N TRP A 288 -24.28 -4.91 -15.11
CA TRP A 288 -23.01 -5.24 -15.75
C TRP A 288 -22.99 -4.88 -17.23
N ASN A 289 -23.96 -4.10 -17.71
CA ASN A 289 -24.07 -3.72 -19.11
C ASN A 289 -22.81 -2.97 -19.56
N PHE A 290 -22.22 -3.46 -20.66
CA PHE A 290 -20.98 -2.94 -21.25
C PHE A 290 -19.81 -2.77 -20.25
N HIS A 291 -19.85 -3.46 -19.10
CA HIS A 291 -18.92 -3.23 -18.00
C HIS A 291 -17.46 -3.51 -18.37
N TRP A 292 -17.25 -4.43 -19.32
CA TRP A 292 -15.92 -4.79 -19.82
C TRP A 292 -15.16 -3.59 -20.41
N ILE A 293 -15.85 -2.57 -20.93
CA ILE A 293 -15.21 -1.39 -21.54
C ILE A 293 -14.32 -0.71 -20.52
N TRP A 294 -14.86 -0.40 -19.34
CA TRP A 294 -14.15 0.28 -18.25
C TRP A 294 -12.89 -0.45 -17.81
N TRP A 295 -12.82 -1.77 -18.00
CA TRP A 295 -11.61 -2.53 -17.73
C TRP A 295 -10.63 -2.49 -18.90
N VAL A 296 -11.11 -2.81 -20.11
CA VAL A 296 -10.23 -2.99 -21.26
C VAL A 296 -9.68 -1.66 -21.76
N SER A 297 -10.52 -0.64 -21.94
CA SER A 297 -10.08 0.67 -22.47
C SER A 297 -9.12 1.35 -21.50
N GLU A 298 -9.48 1.40 -20.22
CA GLU A 298 -8.71 2.10 -19.20
C GLU A 298 -7.37 1.40 -18.92
N ILE A 299 -7.34 0.06 -18.81
CA ILE A 299 -6.07 -0.67 -18.69
C ILE A 299 -5.21 -0.48 -19.93
N ALA A 300 -5.78 -0.53 -21.13
CA ALA A 300 -5.03 -0.29 -22.36
C ALA A 300 -4.43 1.13 -22.39
N GLY A 301 -5.20 2.15 -21.99
CA GLY A 301 -4.73 3.54 -21.89
C GLY A 301 -3.60 3.69 -20.87
N ALA A 302 -3.73 3.06 -19.69
CA ALA A 302 -2.72 3.09 -18.64
C ALA A 302 -1.42 2.37 -19.06
N ILE A 303 -1.52 1.23 -19.76
CA ILE A 303 -0.36 0.53 -20.34
C ILE A 303 0.31 1.39 -21.41
N PHE A 304 -0.48 2.04 -22.27
CA PHE A 304 0.05 2.93 -23.29
C PHE A 304 0.80 4.11 -22.67
N ALA A 305 0.32 4.67 -21.54
CA ALA A 305 1.05 5.70 -20.81
C ALA A 305 2.41 5.22 -20.32
N VAL A 306 2.51 4.00 -19.75
CA VAL A 306 3.79 3.39 -19.37
C VAL A 306 4.73 3.27 -20.57
N PHE A 307 4.22 2.81 -21.71
CA PHE A 307 5.01 2.67 -22.92
C PHE A 307 5.58 4.01 -23.40
N ILE A 308 4.75 5.05 -23.46
CA ILE A 308 5.16 6.40 -23.88
C ILE A 308 6.17 7.00 -22.89
N GLU A 309 5.90 6.91 -21.59
CA GLU A 309 6.82 7.37 -20.54
C GLU A 309 8.19 6.70 -20.66
N MET A 310 8.17 5.38 -20.86
CA MET A 310 9.37 4.58 -21.04
C MET A 310 10.15 4.92 -22.33
N MET A 311 9.47 5.37 -23.39
CA MET A 311 10.12 5.73 -24.66
C MET A 311 10.68 7.15 -24.68
N ILE A 312 9.96 8.11 -24.08
CA ILE A 312 10.26 9.53 -24.24
C ILE A 312 11.05 10.08 -23.05
N PHE A 313 10.69 9.69 -21.82
CA PHE A 313 11.14 10.37 -20.59
C PHE A 313 12.09 9.53 -19.74
N ALA A 314 12.12 8.21 -19.94
CA ALA A 314 13.00 7.37 -19.16
C ALA A 314 14.49 7.72 -19.41
N PRO A 315 15.26 8.07 -18.36
CA PRO A 315 16.66 8.45 -18.53
C PRO A 315 17.47 7.27 -19.05
N ILE A 316 18.25 7.49 -20.10
CA ILE A 316 19.24 6.51 -20.57
C ILE A 316 20.41 6.54 -19.58
N MET A 317 20.29 5.76 -18.51
CA MET A 317 21.32 5.63 -17.48
C MET A 317 22.36 4.59 -17.90
N VAL A 318 23.56 5.04 -18.25
CA VAL A 318 24.73 4.16 -18.45
C VAL A 318 25.57 4.21 -17.18
N GLU A 319 25.36 3.26 -16.27
CA GLU A 319 26.11 3.19 -15.02
C GLU A 319 27.23 2.15 -15.10
N LYS A 320 28.47 2.57 -14.79
CA LYS A 320 29.74 1.79 -14.67
C LYS A 320 29.62 0.27 -14.88
N GLY A 321 29.50 -0.17 -16.14
CA GLY A 321 29.56 -1.58 -16.53
C GLY A 321 28.40 -2.48 -16.08
N SER A 322 27.30 -1.92 -15.58
CA SER A 322 26.10 -2.68 -15.18
C SER A 322 24.89 -2.22 -16.00
N THR A 323 24.41 -3.09 -16.90
CA THR A 323 23.21 -2.88 -17.72
C THR A 323 21.90 -3.12 -16.96
N LYS A 324 21.84 -2.76 -15.67
CA LYS A 324 20.64 -2.93 -14.85
C LYS A 324 19.75 -1.70 -14.95
N SER A 325 19.13 -1.52 -16.11
CA SER A 325 17.95 -0.65 -16.22
C SER A 325 16.70 -1.43 -15.84
N ASN A 326 15.76 -0.76 -15.13
CA ASN A 326 14.44 -1.30 -14.84
C ASN A 326 13.50 -1.28 -16.07
N LEU A 327 13.91 -0.62 -17.16
CA LEU A 327 13.13 -0.48 -18.37
C LEU A 327 13.12 -1.79 -19.17
N LEU A 328 11.93 -2.37 -19.36
CA LEU A 328 11.76 -3.67 -20.03
C LEU A 328 12.31 -3.65 -21.47
N TRP A 329 12.07 -2.58 -22.22
CA TRP A 329 12.54 -2.45 -23.61
C TRP A 329 14.07 -2.29 -23.69
N TRP A 330 14.70 -1.59 -22.74
CA TRP A 330 16.16 -1.51 -22.65
C TRP A 330 16.77 -2.90 -22.38
N ARG A 331 16.12 -3.71 -21.52
CA ARG A 331 16.54 -5.09 -21.29
C ARG A 331 16.39 -5.95 -22.55
N LEU A 332 15.35 -5.76 -23.35
CA LEU A 332 15.14 -6.47 -24.62
C LEU A 332 16.13 -6.02 -25.72
N ALA A 333 16.39 -4.72 -25.83
CA ALA A 333 17.36 -4.16 -26.77
C ALA A 333 18.80 -4.58 -26.41
N MET A 334 19.17 -4.50 -25.12
CA MET A 334 20.48 -4.96 -24.64
C MET A 334 20.62 -6.49 -24.69
N TRP A 335 19.52 -7.26 -24.57
CA TRP A 335 19.54 -8.71 -24.75
C TRP A 335 19.99 -9.08 -26.18
N GLN A 336 19.45 -8.42 -27.19
CA GLN A 336 19.88 -8.58 -28.59
C GLN A 336 21.33 -8.13 -28.83
N MET A 337 21.80 -7.11 -28.11
CA MET A 337 23.20 -6.67 -28.19
C MET A 337 24.18 -7.54 -27.37
N SER A 338 23.69 -8.32 -26.40
CA SER A 338 24.51 -9.17 -25.52
C SER A 338 25.00 -10.47 -26.15
N ASP A 339 24.48 -10.83 -27.33
CA ASP A 339 24.94 -11.99 -28.11
C ASP A 339 26.43 -11.91 -28.51
N GLY A 340 27.05 -10.73 -28.42
CA GLY A 340 28.50 -10.56 -28.62
C GLY A 340 29.38 -10.87 -27.40
N GLN A 341 28.86 -10.83 -26.16
CA GLN A 341 29.67 -11.07 -24.94
C GLN A 341 29.46 -12.45 -24.32
N ILE A 342 28.28 -13.03 -24.48
CA ILE A 342 27.97 -14.39 -24.01
C ILE A 342 28.79 -15.42 -24.82
N THR A 343 28.93 -15.20 -26.13
CA THR A 343 29.79 -16.00 -27.02
C THR A 343 31.27 -15.95 -26.63
N GLY A 344 31.78 -14.81 -26.17
CA GLY A 344 33.16 -14.67 -25.69
C GLY A 344 33.44 -15.40 -24.38
N LYS A 345 32.53 -15.34 -23.40
CA LYS A 345 32.68 -16.07 -22.12
C LYS A 345 32.53 -17.58 -22.29
N ILE A 346 31.58 -18.02 -23.11
CA ILE A 346 31.39 -19.45 -23.43
C ILE A 346 32.60 -19.99 -24.19
N ASN A 347 33.15 -19.26 -25.18
CA ASN A 347 34.36 -19.69 -25.88
C ASN A 347 35.59 -19.74 -24.96
N LYS A 348 35.73 -18.81 -24.02
CA LYS A 348 36.84 -18.83 -23.04
C LYS A 348 36.73 -20.00 -22.06
N HIS A 349 35.52 -20.35 -21.64
CA HIS A 349 35.27 -21.53 -20.80
C HIS A 349 35.45 -22.84 -21.58
N LEU A 350 35.03 -22.90 -22.85
CA LEU A 350 35.23 -24.05 -23.72
C LEU A 350 36.71 -24.25 -24.09
N SER A 351 37.48 -23.16 -24.29
CA SER A 351 38.93 -23.26 -24.54
C SER A 351 39.69 -23.70 -23.29
N ALA A 352 39.31 -23.21 -22.11
CA ALA A 352 39.89 -23.65 -20.83
C ALA A 352 39.55 -25.12 -20.53
N TRP A 353 38.32 -25.54 -20.84
CA TRP A 353 37.90 -26.94 -20.71
C TRP A 353 38.63 -27.85 -21.69
N ARG A 354 38.77 -27.48 -22.98
CA ARG A 354 39.56 -28.25 -23.96
C ARG A 354 41.04 -28.35 -23.59
N ALA A 355 41.62 -27.29 -23.01
CA ALA A 355 42.99 -27.32 -22.51
C ALA A 355 43.14 -28.28 -21.30
N ALA A 356 42.17 -28.30 -20.39
CA ALA A 356 42.17 -29.21 -19.24
C ALA A 356 41.96 -30.68 -19.64
N VAL A 357 41.15 -30.94 -20.67
CA VAL A 357 40.91 -32.30 -21.20
C VAL A 357 42.14 -32.81 -21.95
N SER A 358 42.80 -31.99 -22.76
CA SER A 358 44.04 -32.38 -23.48
C SER A 358 45.27 -32.57 -22.57
N THR A 359 45.32 -31.92 -21.40
CA THR A 359 46.36 -32.22 -20.39
C THR A 359 46.14 -33.52 -19.62
N HIS A 360 44.93 -34.09 -19.68
CA HIS A 360 44.62 -35.37 -19.04
C HIS A 360 44.97 -36.58 -19.92
N GLU A 361 45.02 -36.42 -21.25
CA GLU A 361 45.39 -37.49 -22.21
C GLU A 361 46.91 -37.67 -22.39
N HIS A 362 47.74 -36.92 -21.66
CA HIS A 362 49.21 -37.04 -21.71
C HIS A 362 49.86 -37.45 -20.39
N ASN A 363 49.06 -37.81 -19.38
CA ASN A 363 49.53 -38.29 -18.07
C ASN A 363 48.91 -39.63 -17.64
N GLU A 364 48.33 -40.38 -18.57
CA GLU A 364 48.13 -41.83 -18.50
C GLU A 364 48.95 -42.49 -19.62
#